data_AF-A0AA88HJ42-F1
#
_entry.id   AF-A0AA88HJ42-F1
#
_cell.length_a   1.000
_cell.length_b   1.000
_cell.length_c   1.000
_cell.angle_alpha   90.00
_cell.angle_beta   90.00
_cell.angle_gamma   90.00
#
_symmetry.space_group_name_H-M   'P 1'
#
loop_
_entity.id
_entity.type
_entity.pdbx_description
1 polymer ?
#
loop_
_entity_poly.entity_id
_entity_poly.type
_entity_poly.pdbx_seq_one_letter_code
_entity_poly.pdbx_strand_id
1 'polypeptide(L)'
;MMNQISVTGLLIIVYFFWKRQWFWTRGISVSLPLSYFPAHSYATIRHQLDVYFESLQHINLNQALVIAYDQPLYKIAKELQWLMPDEYGEGKLAVMMGALHVKMAMNSVIREVLSVSRWEQELTDAAVFTAGRCDALEKGNVNRSQYTYVVTIVALEELKWLAICTSRVR
;
A
#
# COMPACT_ATOMS: atom_id res chain seq x y z
N MET A 1 38.00 -22.93 8.76
CA MET A 1 36.85 -23.75 8.34
C MET A 1 35.60 -23.18 8.98
N MET A 2 34.96 -22.21 8.31
CA MET A 2 33.68 -21.64 8.70
C MET A 2 32.70 -22.06 7.60
N ASN A 3 31.66 -22.82 7.94
CA ASN A 3 30.48 -22.92 7.09
C ASN A 3 29.29 -23.52 7.83
N GLN A 4 28.13 -22.90 7.54
CA GLN A 4 26.77 -23.42 7.68
C GLN A 4 26.03 -23.17 9.01
N ILE A 5 25.70 -21.90 9.27
CA ILE A 5 24.37 -21.60 9.83
C ILE A 5 23.40 -21.73 8.66
N SER A 6 22.56 -22.78 8.69
CA SER A 6 21.68 -23.11 7.58
C SER A 6 20.68 -21.97 7.33
N VAL A 7 20.52 -21.61 6.06
CA VAL A 7 19.62 -20.56 5.55
C VAL A 7 18.16 -20.78 6.01
N THR A 8 17.80 -22.00 6.40
CA THR A 8 16.53 -22.38 7.03
C THR A 8 16.30 -21.78 8.41
N GLY A 9 17.34 -21.57 9.23
CA GLY A 9 17.20 -20.97 10.57
C GLY A 9 16.87 -19.48 10.53
N LEU A 10 17.45 -18.75 9.57
CA LEU A 10 17.19 -17.32 9.35
C LEU A 10 15.80 -17.07 8.78
N LEU A 11 15.32 -17.95 7.89
CA LEU A 11 13.95 -17.92 7.39
C LEU A 11 12.92 -18.13 8.51
N ILE A 12 13.16 -19.03 9.46
CA ILE A 12 12.23 -19.25 10.59
C ILE A 12 12.19 -18.05 11.53
N ILE A 13 13.31 -17.38 11.80
CA ILE A 13 13.33 -16.16 12.64
C ILE A 13 12.59 -15.01 11.95
N VAL A 14 12.79 -14.81 10.64
CA VAL A 14 12.04 -13.79 9.88
C VAL A 14 10.56 -14.15 9.78
N TYR A 15 10.21 -15.42 9.58
CA TYR A 15 8.82 -15.88 9.55
C TYR A 15 8.13 -15.72 10.92
N PHE A 16 8.83 -16.00 12.02
CA PHE A 16 8.32 -15.76 13.37
C PHE A 16 8.22 -14.27 13.70
N PHE A 17 9.15 -13.43 13.24
CA PHE A 17 9.08 -11.98 13.44
C PHE A 17 7.92 -11.37 12.66
N TRP A 18 7.66 -11.87 11.44
CA TRP A 18 6.57 -11.38 10.58
C TRP A 18 5.18 -11.88 11.01
N LYS A 19 5.05 -13.15 11.45
CA LYS A 19 3.76 -13.69 11.91
C LYS A 19 3.34 -13.17 13.29
N ARG A 20 4.29 -12.75 14.13
CA ARG A 20 4.01 -12.27 15.50
C ARG A 20 3.57 -10.80 15.55
N GLN A 21 3.78 -10.03 14.47
CA GLN A 21 3.33 -8.64 14.37
C GLN A 21 1.80 -8.50 14.16
N TRP A 22 1.11 -9.59 13.84
CA TRP A 22 -0.34 -9.61 13.58
C TRP A 22 -1.20 -10.16 14.73
N PHE A 23 -0.59 -10.56 15.85
CA PHE A 23 -1.32 -11.32 16.88
C PHE A 23 -1.69 -10.57 18.16
N TRP A 24 -1.61 -9.23 18.20
CA TRP A 24 -2.16 -8.47 19.32
C TRP A 24 -3.00 -7.28 18.84
N THR A 25 -4.26 -7.31 19.28
CA THR A 25 -5.36 -6.34 19.09
C THR A 25 -6.18 -6.46 17.80
N ARG A 26 -7.50 -6.53 17.97
CA ARG A 26 -8.53 -6.40 16.92
C ARG A 26 -8.53 -4.95 16.37
N GLY A 27 -7.39 -4.45 15.91
CA GLY A 27 -7.28 -3.14 15.27
C GLY A 27 -7.65 -3.27 13.79
N ILE A 28 -8.49 -2.37 13.28
CA ILE A 28 -8.78 -2.33 11.85
C ILE A 28 -7.51 -1.83 11.16
N SER A 29 -6.78 -2.71 10.48
CA SER A 29 -5.61 -2.32 9.69
C SER A 29 -6.05 -1.64 8.40
N VAL A 30 -6.30 -0.33 8.47
CA VAL A 30 -6.55 0.49 7.27
C VAL A 30 -5.21 1.03 6.79
N SER A 31 -4.72 0.53 5.65
CA SER A 31 -3.64 1.19 4.92
C SER A 31 -4.21 2.41 4.20
N LEU A 32 -3.78 3.61 4.57
CA LEU A 32 -4.17 4.82 3.85
C LEU A 32 -3.61 4.79 2.40
N PRO A 33 -4.32 5.37 1.43
CA PRO A 33 -3.84 5.43 0.05
C PRO A 33 -2.50 6.16 -0.01
N LEU A 34 -1.58 5.61 -0.81
CA LEU A 34 -0.30 6.25 -1.12
C LEU A 34 -0.54 7.68 -1.60
N SER A 35 -0.02 8.66 -0.87
CA SER A 35 -0.16 10.08 -1.23
C SER A 35 0.33 10.34 -2.65
N TYR A 36 -0.51 10.97 -3.48
CA TYR A 36 -0.20 11.32 -4.86
C TYR A 36 0.70 12.57 -4.98
N PHE A 37 0.92 13.28 -3.87
CA PHE A 37 1.66 14.54 -3.85
C PHE A 37 3.18 14.31 -3.78
N PRO A 38 3.99 15.05 -4.55
CA PRO A 38 5.44 15.02 -4.43
C PRO A 38 5.83 15.57 -3.05
N ALA A 39 6.09 14.66 -2.11
CA ALA A 39 6.47 15.02 -0.76
C ALA A 39 7.99 15.22 -0.74
N HIS A 40 8.46 16.46 -0.75
CA HIS A 40 9.90 16.75 -0.67
C HIS A 40 10.25 17.79 0.41
N SER A 41 9.24 18.33 1.09
CA SER A 41 9.42 19.38 2.11
C SER A 41 8.95 18.93 3.48
N TYR A 42 9.54 19.50 4.54
CA TYR A 42 9.10 19.32 5.92
C TYR A 42 7.63 19.69 6.10
N ALA A 43 7.19 20.80 5.52
CA ALA A 43 5.81 21.25 5.64
C ALA A 43 4.82 20.27 5.02
N THR A 44 5.16 19.69 3.86
CA THR A 44 4.31 18.68 3.20
C THR A 44 4.22 17.41 4.02
N ILE A 45 5.35 16.89 4.54
CA ILE A 45 5.33 15.68 5.37
C ILE A 45 4.60 15.93 6.69
N ARG A 46 4.79 17.10 7.31
CA ARG A 46 4.04 17.47 8.52
C ARG A 46 2.54 17.47 8.28
N HIS A 47 2.09 18.18 7.24
CA HIS A 47 0.67 18.22 6.89
C HIS A 47 0.11 16.82 6.61
N GLN A 48 0.87 15.95 5.93
CA GLN A 48 0.48 14.55 5.73
C GLN A 48 0.32 13.81 7.07
N LEU A 49 1.28 13.95 7.99
CA LEU A 49 1.20 13.34 9.31
C LEU A 49 -0.05 13.81 10.06
N ASP A 50 -0.37 15.10 10.03
CA ASP A 50 -1.56 15.66 10.69
C ASP A 50 -2.84 15.05 10.13
N VAL A 51 -2.99 15.02 8.80
CA VAL A 51 -4.16 14.41 8.13
C VAL A 51 -4.27 12.92 8.48
N TYR A 52 -3.15 12.19 8.48
CA TYR A 52 -3.15 10.77 8.82
C TYR A 52 -3.51 10.53 10.29
N PHE A 53 -3.01 11.35 11.19
CA PHE A 53 -3.34 11.29 12.61
C PHE A 53 -4.83 11.53 12.85
N GLU A 54 -5.39 12.60 12.29
CA GLU A 54 -6.82 12.91 12.44
C GLU A 54 -7.69 11.80 11.86
N SER A 55 -7.37 11.33 10.66
CA SER A 55 -8.12 10.27 9.97
C SER A 55 -8.10 8.95 10.75
N LEU A 56 -6.95 8.59 11.31
CA LEU A 56 -6.78 7.30 11.99
C LEU A 56 -7.23 7.34 13.43
N GLN A 57 -7.22 8.50 14.10
CA GLN A 57 -7.91 8.66 15.37
C GLN A 57 -9.42 8.46 15.23
N HIS A 58 -10.01 8.84 14.09
CA HIS A 58 -11.42 8.58 13.82
C HIS A 58 -11.73 7.09 13.65
N ILE A 59 -10.82 6.32 13.03
CA ILE A 59 -11.01 4.90 12.74
C ILE A 59 -10.60 4.01 13.92
N ASN A 60 -9.47 4.30 14.56
CA ASN A 60 -8.83 3.50 15.61
C ASN A 60 -8.43 4.39 16.79
N LEU A 61 -9.41 4.71 17.65
CA LEU A 61 -9.19 5.46 18.89
C LEU A 61 -8.10 4.81 19.76
N ASN A 62 -7.14 5.62 20.21
CA ASN A 62 -6.04 5.24 21.12
C ASN A 62 -5.03 4.20 20.59
N GLN A 63 -5.03 3.90 19.29
CA GLN A 63 -4.00 3.06 18.70
C GLN A 63 -2.81 3.89 18.20
N ALA A 64 -1.59 3.42 18.44
CA ALA A 64 -0.40 4.01 17.87
C ALA A 64 -0.40 3.85 16.35
N LEU A 65 -0.17 4.96 15.65
CA LEU A 65 -0.14 5.02 14.19
C LEU A 65 1.18 4.43 13.68
N VAL A 66 1.14 3.49 12.75
CA VAL A 66 2.34 3.00 12.05
C VAL A 66 2.32 3.51 10.61
N ILE A 67 3.35 4.27 10.23
CA ILE A 67 3.53 4.79 8.86
C ILE A 67 4.86 4.31 8.31
N ALA A 68 4.83 3.78 7.08
CA ALA A 68 6.04 3.44 6.35
C ALA A 68 6.35 4.52 5.29
N TYR A 69 7.61 4.92 5.21
CA TYR A 69 8.14 5.80 4.17
C TYR A 69 9.36 5.17 3.47
N ASP A 70 9.68 5.67 2.28
CA ASP A 70 10.93 5.36 1.57
C ASP A 70 12.05 6.34 1.94
N GLN A 71 13.30 5.99 1.64
CA GLN A 71 14.52 6.60 2.22
C GLN A 71 14.54 8.14 2.36
N PRO A 72 14.23 8.97 1.35
CA PRO A 72 14.28 10.42 1.52
C PRO A 72 13.14 10.95 2.41
N LEU A 73 11.97 10.32 2.37
CA LEU A 73 10.80 10.72 3.15
C LEU A 73 10.89 10.24 4.58
N TYR A 74 11.44 9.04 4.78
CA TYR A 74 11.69 8.45 6.09
C TYR A 74 12.58 9.36 6.93
N LYS A 75 13.63 9.92 6.32
CA LYS A 75 14.52 10.88 7.00
C LYS A 75 13.72 12.07 7.53
N ILE A 76 12.95 12.75 6.66
CA ILE A 76 12.18 13.95 7.02
C ILE A 76 11.13 13.61 8.10
N ALA A 77 10.44 12.48 7.96
CA ALA A 77 9.44 12.04 8.93
C ALA A 77 10.05 11.70 10.29
N LYS A 78 11.22 11.04 10.33
CA LYS A 78 11.94 10.79 11.59
C LYS A 78 12.46 12.06 12.24
N GLU A 79 12.96 13.01 11.45
CA GLU A 79 13.39 14.32 11.96
C GLU A 79 12.22 15.09 12.56
N LEU A 80 11.05 15.11 11.91
CA LEU A 80 9.82 15.70 12.47
C LEU A 80 9.41 15.01 13.77
N GLN A 81 9.47 13.67 13.81
CA GLN A 81 9.19 12.90 15.01
C GLN A 81 10.13 13.26 16.18
N TRP A 82 11.42 13.50 15.90
CA TRP A 82 12.38 13.90 16.93
C TRP A 82 12.25 15.36 17.35
N LEU A 83 11.91 16.25 16.42
CA LEU A 83 11.70 17.68 16.70
C LEU A 83 10.41 17.93 17.49
N MET A 84 9.41 17.06 17.34
CA MET A 84 8.07 17.24 17.90
C MET A 84 7.61 15.99 18.66
N PRO A 85 8.32 15.57 19.73
CA PRO A 85 8.00 14.35 20.46
C PRO A 85 6.62 14.40 21.15
N ASP A 86 6.16 15.60 21.51
CA ASP A 86 4.84 15.79 22.10
C ASP A 86 3.70 15.54 21.09
N GLU A 87 3.91 15.85 19.80
CA GLU A 87 2.91 15.63 18.75
C GLU A 87 3.05 14.22 18.15
N TYR A 88 4.27 13.82 17.78
CA TYR A 88 4.57 12.64 16.96
C TYR A 88 5.50 11.62 17.64
N GLY A 89 5.62 11.64 18.97
CA GLY A 89 6.48 10.72 19.71
C GLY A 89 6.20 9.25 19.41
N GLU A 90 7.16 8.37 19.69
CA GLU A 90 7.10 6.95 19.29
C GLU A 90 5.92 6.17 19.89
N GLY A 91 5.37 6.62 21.02
CA GLY A 91 4.14 6.07 21.59
C GLY A 91 2.85 6.44 20.83
N LYS A 92 2.90 7.45 19.96
CA LYS A 92 1.79 7.95 19.14
C LYS A 92 1.95 7.60 17.66
N LEU A 93 3.17 7.71 17.14
CA LEU A 93 3.53 7.42 15.74
C LEU A 93 4.78 6.56 15.69
N ALA A 94 4.73 5.42 15.00
CA ALA A 94 5.89 4.65 14.60
C ALA A 94 6.17 4.93 13.12
N VAL A 95 7.26 5.66 12.84
CA VAL A 95 7.76 5.86 11.47
C VAL A 95 8.71 4.74 11.12
N MET A 96 8.40 3.99 10.06
CA MET A 96 9.17 2.83 9.59
C MET A 96 9.73 3.06 8.19
N MET A 97 10.89 2.45 7.90
CA MET A 97 11.42 2.37 6.55
C MET A 97 10.88 1.11 5.86
N GLY A 98 10.63 1.18 4.55
CA GLY A 98 10.33 0.00 3.74
C GLY A 98 8.96 0.02 3.05
N ALA A 99 8.38 1.21 2.84
CA ALA A 99 7.11 1.36 2.13
C ALA A 99 7.13 0.68 0.75
N LEU A 100 8.25 0.72 0.03
CA LEU A 100 8.42 0.05 -1.26
C LEU A 100 8.15 -1.46 -1.20
N HIS A 101 8.68 -2.17 -0.19
CA HIS A 101 8.49 -3.62 -0.07
C HIS A 101 7.04 -3.97 0.27
N VAL A 102 6.39 -3.16 1.12
CA VAL A 102 4.96 -3.30 1.41
C VAL A 102 4.14 -3.09 0.14
N LYS A 103 4.49 -2.09 -0.67
CA LYS A 103 3.85 -1.80 -1.95
C LYS A 103 4.04 -2.93 -2.98
N MET A 104 5.23 -3.53 -3.04
CA MET A 104 5.50 -4.70 -3.88
C MET A 104 4.67 -5.91 -3.46
N ALA A 105 4.59 -6.18 -2.15
CA ALA A 105 3.77 -7.26 -1.61
C ALA A 105 2.27 -7.03 -1.93
N MET A 106 1.78 -5.81 -1.74
CA MET A 106 0.40 -5.45 -2.08
C MET A 106 0.10 -5.66 -3.57
N ASN A 107 0.99 -5.21 -4.45
CA ASN A 107 0.84 -5.45 -5.89
C ASN A 107 0.79 -6.94 -6.23
N SER A 108 1.58 -7.78 -5.57
CA SER A 108 1.54 -9.23 -5.76
C SER A 108 0.18 -9.82 -5.37
N VAL A 109 -0.40 -9.37 -4.25
CA VAL A 109 -1.73 -9.80 -3.80
C VAL A 109 -2.81 -9.36 -4.78
N ILE A 110 -2.80 -8.09 -5.20
CA ILE A 110 -3.76 -7.59 -6.19
C ILE A 110 -3.67 -8.39 -7.49
N ARG A 111 -2.44 -8.67 -7.96
CA ARG A 111 -2.24 -9.52 -9.15
C ARG A 111 -2.84 -10.91 -8.98
N GLU A 112 -2.64 -11.54 -7.84
CA GLU A 112 -3.21 -12.87 -7.57
C GLU A 112 -4.74 -12.84 -7.51
N VAL A 113 -5.32 -11.79 -6.92
CA VAL A 113 -6.78 -11.59 -6.91
C VAL A 113 -7.32 -11.34 -8.32
N LEU A 114 -6.58 -10.60 -9.14
CA LEU A 114 -6.99 -10.31 -10.51
C LEU A 114 -6.74 -11.50 -11.46
N SER A 115 -5.75 -12.35 -11.22
CA SER A 115 -5.41 -13.46 -12.13
C SER A 115 -6.53 -14.49 -12.27
N VAL A 116 -7.37 -14.64 -11.24
CA VAL A 116 -8.57 -15.49 -11.29
C VAL A 116 -9.75 -14.82 -12.00
N SER A 117 -9.66 -13.52 -12.26
CA SER A 117 -10.67 -12.76 -12.98
C SER A 117 -10.30 -12.63 -14.46
N ARG A 118 -11.30 -12.59 -15.35
CA ARG A 118 -11.08 -12.34 -16.79
C ARG A 118 -10.88 -10.86 -17.09
N TRP A 119 -10.40 -10.07 -16.12
CA TRP A 119 -10.30 -8.61 -16.19
C TRP A 119 -9.53 -8.13 -17.43
N GLU A 120 -8.47 -8.83 -17.82
CA GLU A 120 -7.69 -8.47 -19.01
C GLU A 120 -8.53 -8.53 -20.28
N GLN A 121 -9.39 -9.55 -20.41
CA GLN A 121 -10.27 -9.72 -21.56
C GLN A 121 -11.37 -8.67 -21.56
N GLU A 122 -12.04 -8.45 -20.43
CA GLU A 122 -13.09 -7.42 -20.29
C GLU A 122 -12.56 -6.02 -20.62
N LEU A 123 -11.36 -5.67 -20.16
CA LEU A 123 -10.73 -4.38 -20.47
C LEU A 123 -10.24 -4.29 -21.92
N THR A 124 -9.86 -5.41 -22.52
CA THR A 124 -9.47 -5.46 -23.94
C THR A 124 -10.70 -5.30 -24.84
N ASP A 125 -11.80 -5.98 -24.52
CA ASP A 125 -13.07 -5.91 -25.23
C ASP A 125 -13.69 -4.51 -25.11
N ALA A 126 -13.56 -3.87 -23.95
CA ALA A 126 -13.93 -2.48 -23.73
C ALA A 126 -12.97 -1.45 -24.37
N ALA A 127 -11.92 -1.90 -25.07
CA ALA A 127 -10.89 -1.07 -25.69
C ALA A 127 -10.16 -0.11 -24.73
N VAL A 128 -10.14 -0.43 -23.42
CA VAL A 128 -9.41 0.34 -22.38
C VAL A 128 -7.91 0.07 -22.48
N PHE A 129 -7.54 -1.19 -22.70
CA PHE A 129 -6.15 -1.61 -22.91
C PHE A 129 -6.02 -2.52 -24.12
N THR A 130 -4.80 -2.64 -24.65
CA THR A 130 -4.45 -3.71 -25.58
C THR A 130 -3.96 -4.92 -24.79
N ALA A 131 -4.16 -6.14 -25.31
CA ALA A 131 -3.74 -7.38 -24.63
C ALA A 131 -2.25 -7.35 -24.21
N GLY A 132 -1.36 -6.86 -25.08
CA GLY A 132 0.06 -6.72 -24.77
C GLY A 132 0.38 -5.64 -23.72
N ARG A 133 -0.52 -4.68 -23.50
CA ARG A 133 -0.38 -3.65 -22.46
C ARG A 133 -0.77 -4.18 -21.09
N CYS A 134 -1.76 -5.07 -20.96
CA CYS A 134 -2.10 -5.71 -19.69
C CYS A 134 -0.90 -6.48 -19.11
N ASP A 135 -0.28 -7.37 -19.90
CA ASP A 135 0.86 -8.19 -19.46
C ASP A 135 2.12 -7.35 -19.13
N ALA A 136 2.37 -6.28 -19.89
CA ALA A 136 3.49 -5.36 -19.63
C ALA A 136 3.31 -4.50 -18.36
N LEU A 137 2.08 -4.30 -17.91
CA LEU A 137 1.76 -3.53 -16.71
C LEU A 137 1.85 -4.38 -15.44
N GLU A 138 1.63 -5.69 -15.54
CA GLU A 138 1.81 -6.64 -14.43
C GLU A 138 3.28 -6.90 -14.07
N LYS A 139 4.18 -6.89 -15.06
CA LYS A 139 5.62 -7.18 -14.88
C LYS A 139 6.49 -5.92 -14.74
N GLY A 140 5.87 -4.74 -14.68
CA GLY A 140 6.55 -3.46 -14.76
C GLY A 140 7.05 -2.90 -13.42
N ASN A 141 7.48 -1.63 -13.46
CA ASN A 141 7.81 -0.83 -12.27
C ASN A 141 6.62 -0.77 -11.29
N VAL A 142 6.88 -0.88 -9.99
CA VAL A 142 5.88 -0.84 -8.90
C VAL A 142 4.89 0.33 -9.03
N ASN A 143 5.36 1.51 -9.45
CA ASN A 143 4.53 2.69 -9.67
C ASN A 143 3.63 2.54 -10.91
N ARG A 144 4.15 1.92 -11.96
CA ARG A 144 3.41 1.64 -13.20
C ARG A 144 2.31 0.62 -12.94
N SER A 145 2.62 -0.46 -12.21
CA SER A 145 1.62 -1.47 -11.82
C SER A 145 0.54 -0.86 -10.93
N GLN A 146 0.89 0.01 -9.98
CA GLN A 146 -0.11 0.70 -9.16
C GLN A 146 -1.05 1.57 -10.00
N TYR A 147 -0.51 2.39 -10.91
CA TYR A 147 -1.33 3.20 -11.81
C TYR A 147 -2.32 2.33 -12.60
N THR A 148 -1.85 1.18 -13.10
CA THR A 148 -2.71 0.23 -13.79
C THR A 148 -3.82 -0.30 -12.91
N TYR A 149 -3.53 -0.73 -11.69
CA TYR A 149 -4.58 -1.21 -10.80
C TYR A 149 -5.65 -0.14 -10.52
N VAL A 150 -5.24 1.11 -10.36
CA VAL A 150 -6.20 2.22 -10.21
C VAL A 150 -7.07 2.37 -11.46
N VAL A 151 -6.47 2.41 -12.64
CA VAL A 151 -7.22 2.53 -13.90
C VAL A 151 -8.13 1.32 -14.12
N THR A 152 -7.66 0.11 -13.84
CA THR A 152 -8.44 -1.13 -13.93
C THR A 152 -9.66 -1.08 -13.01
N ILE A 153 -9.48 -0.70 -11.74
CA ILE A 153 -10.60 -0.63 -10.78
C ILE A 153 -11.64 0.39 -11.24
N VAL A 154 -11.22 1.59 -11.63
CA VAL A 154 -12.12 2.64 -12.11
C VAL A 154 -12.85 2.20 -13.38
N ALA A 155 -12.13 1.61 -14.34
CA ALA A 155 -12.74 1.11 -15.58
C ALA A 155 -13.76 0.00 -15.30
N LEU A 156 -13.46 -0.94 -14.40
CA LEU A 156 -14.39 -2.00 -14.03
C LEU A 156 -15.61 -1.46 -13.27
N GLU A 157 -15.46 -0.43 -12.45
CA GLU A 157 -16.57 0.23 -11.77
C GLU A 157 -17.51 0.92 -12.77
N GLU A 158 -16.95 1.64 -13.74
CA GLU A 158 -17.71 2.27 -14.82
C GLU A 158 -18.42 1.23 -15.70
N LEU A 159 -17.73 0.16 -16.10
CA LEU A 159 -18.33 -0.93 -16.88
C LEU A 159 -19.46 -1.62 -16.12
N LYS A 160 -19.28 -1.86 -14.82
CA LYS A 160 -20.34 -2.40 -13.96
C LYS A 160 -21.55 -1.46 -13.92
N TRP A 161 -21.33 -0.15 -13.81
CA TRP A 161 -22.40 0.84 -13.81
C TRP A 161 -23.16 0.85 -15.15
N LEU A 162 -22.44 0.83 -16.28
CA LEU A 162 -23.04 0.76 -17.61
C LEU A 162 -23.86 -0.53 -17.83
N ALA A 163 -23.39 -1.67 -17.33
CA ALA A 163 -24.12 -2.94 -17.38
C ALA A 163 -25.43 -2.90 -16.58
N ILE A 164 -25.43 -2.24 -15.42
CA ILE A 164 -26.64 -2.04 -14.60
C ILE A 164 -27.63 -1.11 -15.32
N CYS A 165 -27.14 -0.01 -15.90
CA CYS A 165 -27.98 0.94 -16.63
C CYS A 165 -28.63 0.31 -17.87
N THR A 166 -27.88 -0.49 -18.63
CA THR A 166 -28.38 -1.16 -19.84
C THR A 166 -29.35 -2.30 -19.54
N SER A 167 -29.18 -3.00 -18.41
CA SER A 167 -30.12 -4.06 -17.98
C SER A 167 -31.43 -3.54 -17.39
N ARG A 168 -31.50 -2.27 -16.97
CA ARG A 168 -32.74 -1.61 -16.52
C ARG A 168 -33.61 -1.01 -17.63
N VAL A 169 -33.05 -0.86 -18.84
CA VAL A 169 -33.75 -0.27 -20.00
C VAL A 169 -34.36 -1.36 -20.91
N ARG A 170 -34.17 -2.65 -20.57
CA ARG A 170 -34.93 -3.78 -21.11
C ARG A 170 -36.01 -4.21 -20.13
#